data_AF-A0A1H2N5P3-F1
#
_entry.id   AF-A0A1H2N5P3-F1
#
_cell.length_a   1.000
_cell.length_b   1.000
_cell.length_c   1.000
_cell.angle_alpha   90.00
_cell.angle_beta   90.00
_cell.angle_gamma   90.00
#
_symmetry.space_group_name_H-M   'P 1'
#
loop_
_entity.id
_entity.type
_entity.pdbx_description
1 polymer ?
#
loop_
_entity_poly.entity_id
_entity_poly.type
_entity_poly.pdbx_seq_one_letter_code
_entity_poly.pdbx_strand_id
1 'polypeptide(L)' 'MGRVGAAGDNAAMESFFALLQKNVLNTRRWATRQQLRLAIVTWIERTYHRRRRQRRLGRLTPIEFETIYQAANAG' A
#
# COMPACT_ATOMS: atom_id res chain seq x y z
N MET A 1 25.29 -10.04 5.25
CA MET A 1 25.02 -8.62 5.53
C MET A 1 23.81 -8.20 4.71
N GLY A 2 22.69 -7.91 5.37
CA GLY A 2 21.40 -7.64 4.74
C GLY A 2 21.41 -6.34 3.94
N ARG A 3 20.84 -6.38 2.73
CA ARG A 3 20.77 -5.24 1.80
C ARG A 3 20.01 -4.11 2.49
N VAL A 4 20.73 -3.03 2.84
CA VAL A 4 20.14 -1.77 3.28
C VAL A 4 19.16 -1.35 2.19
N GLY A 5 17.86 -1.35 2.50
CA GLY A 5 16.83 -0.86 1.58
C GLY A 5 17.23 0.53 1.11
N ALA A 6 17.11 0.78 -0.19
CA ALA A 6 17.55 2.06 -0.75
C ALA A 6 16.80 3.20 -0.03
N ALA A 7 17.39 4.39 0.09
CA ALA A 7 16.75 5.53 0.75
C ALA A 7 15.33 5.84 0.22
N GLY A 8 15.04 5.46 -1.04
CA GLY A 8 13.71 5.51 -1.62
C GLY A 8 12.70 4.52 -1.02
N ASP A 9 13.12 3.31 -0.65
CA ASP A 9 12.29 2.35 0.07
C ASP A 9 11.99 2.85 1.48
N ASN A 10 12.98 3.43 2.16
CA ASN A 10 12.79 4.01 3.48
C ASN A 10 11.82 5.21 3.44
N ALA A 11 12.01 6.16 2.51
CA ALA A 11 11.12 7.31 2.36
C ALA A 11 9.68 6.91 1.97
N ALA A 12 9.52 5.86 1.15
CA ALA A 12 8.22 5.32 0.80
C ALA A 12 7.50 4.70 2.01
N MET A 13 8.24 3.99 2.86
CA MET A 13 7.71 3.41 4.09
C MET A 13 7.38 4.47 5.14
N GLU A 14 8.24 5.48 5.31
CA GLU A 14 7.96 6.63 6.17
C GLU A 14 6.69 7.37 5.74
N SER A 15 6.52 7.61 4.44
CA SER A 15 5.31 8.21 3.88
C SER A 15 4.06 7.35 4.13
N PHE A 16 4.17 6.02 3.99
CA PHE A 16 3.08 5.09 4.31
C PHE A 16 2.65 5.20 5.77
N PHE A 17 3.60 5.13 6.71
CA PHE A 17 3.29 5.19 8.15
C PHE A 17 2.72 6.55 8.57
N ALA A 18 3.24 7.65 8.03
CA ALA A 18 2.69 8.98 8.27
C ALA A 18 1.22 9.09 7.80
N LEU A 19 0.91 8.54 6.61
CA LEU A 19 -0.46 8.52 6.10
C LEU A 19 -1.37 7.59 6.92
N LEU A 20 -0.88 6.42 7.32
CA LEU A 20 -1.63 5.47 8.14
C LEU A 20 -1.97 6.07 9.51
N GLN A 21 -1.01 6.75 10.14
CA GLN A 21 -1.24 7.45 11.40
C GLN A 21 -2.32 8.53 11.26
N LYS A 22 -2.17 9.41 10.27
CA LYS A 22 -3.09 10.53 10.05
C LYS A 22 -4.52 10.09 9.70
N ASN A 23 -4.66 9.05 8.88
CA ASN A 23 -5.96 8.69 8.30
C ASN A 23 -6.65 7.51 8.98
N VAL A 24 -5.96 6.77 9.85
CA VAL A 24 -6.55 5.64 10.58
C VAL A 24 -6.27 5.73 12.07
N LEU A 25 -5.00 5.72 12.48
CA LEU A 25 -4.65 5.54 13.90
C LEU A 25 -5.10 6.72 14.77
N ASN A 26 -4.93 7.95 14.29
CA ASN A 26 -5.23 9.16 15.05
C ASN A 26 -6.66 9.68 14.84
N THR A 27 -7.50 8.98 14.08
CA THR A 27 -8.84 9.46 13.74
C THR A 27 -9.86 9.28 14.86
N ARG A 28 -9.72 8.20 15.64
CA ARG A 28 -10.59 7.89 16.77
C ARG A 28 -9.94 6.83 17.67
N ARG A 29 -10.45 6.71 18.90
CA ARG A 29 -10.15 5.56 19.76
C ARG A 29 -10.86 4.31 19.24
N TRP A 30 -10.15 3.19 19.25
CA TRP A 30 -10.65 1.89 18.81
C TRP A 30 -10.98 1.05 20.03
N ALA A 31 -12.20 0.49 20.08
CA ALA A 31 -12.61 -0.34 21.21
C ALA A 31 -11.88 -1.69 21.24
N THR A 32 -11.52 -2.23 20.08
CA THR A 32 -10.79 -3.50 19.98
C THR A 32 -9.71 -3.45 18.90
N ARG A 33 -8.69 -4.30 19.06
CA ARG A 33 -7.64 -4.48 18.05
C ARG A 33 -8.19 -5.00 16.71
N GLN A 34 -9.26 -5.79 16.73
CA GLN A 34 -9.90 -6.30 15.52
C GLN A 34 -10.55 -5.18 14.71
N GLN A 35 -11.24 -4.24 15.37
CA GLN A 35 -11.81 -3.08 14.69
C GLN A 35 -10.71 -2.20 14.06
N LEU A 36 -9.61 -1.99 14.78
CA LEU A 36 -8.46 -1.28 14.25
C LEU A 36 -7.87 -2.00 13.02
N ARG A 37 -7.66 -3.32 13.11
CA ARG A 37 -7.15 -4.13 11.99
C ARG A 37 -8.04 -4.01 10.75
N LEU A 38 -9.36 -4.14 10.93
CA LEU A 38 -10.31 -4.00 9.83
C LEU A 38 -10.25 -2.61 9.19
N ALA A 39 -10.13 -1.55 10.01
CA ALA A 39 -10.01 -0.19 9.51
C ALA A 39 -8.70 0.05 8.74
N ILE A 40 -7.59 -0.51 9.22
CA ILE A 40 -6.30 -0.46 8.52
C ILE A 40 -6.42 -1.13 7.15
N VAL A 41 -6.93 -2.37 7.08
CA VAL A 41 -7.09 -3.12 5.83
C VAL A 41 -8.02 -2.37 4.87
N THR A 42 -9.18 -1.93 5.36
CA THR A 42 -10.15 -1.17 4.56
C THR A 42 -9.54 0.11 3.99
N TRP A 43 -8.76 0.84 4.80
CA TRP A 43 -8.11 2.06 4.35
C TRP A 43 -7.01 1.78 3.31
N ILE A 44 -6.22 0.72 3.50
CA ILE A 44 -5.20 0.30 2.54
C ILE A 44 -5.85 0.01 1.18
N GLU A 45 -6.87 -0.85 1.16
CA GLU A 45 -7.52 -1.29 -0.08
C GLU A 45 -8.29 -0.16 -0.77
N ARG A 46 -9.09 0.61 -0.02
CA ARG A 46 -9.99 1.61 -0.60
C ARG A 46 -9.34 2.96 -0.85
N THR A 47 -8.35 3.34 -0.04
CA THR A 47 -7.78 4.69 -0.06
C THR A 47 -6.32 4.69 -0.48
N TYR A 48 -5.46 3.95 0.24
CA TYR A 48 -4.02 4.02 0.01
C TYR A 48 -3.65 3.52 -1.39
N HIS A 49 -4.09 2.32 -1.78
CA HIS A 49 -3.83 1.77 -3.11
C HIS A 49 -4.52 2.56 -4.23
N ARG A 50 -5.72 3.11 -3.98
CA ARG A 50 -6.43 3.94 -4.95
C ARG A 50 -5.73 5.29 -5.19
N ARG A 51 -5.22 5.94 -4.14
CA ARG A 51 -4.45 7.20 -4.23
C ARG A 51 -3.05 6.98 -4.77
N ARG A 52 -2.44 5.81 -4.51
CA ARG A 52 -1.12 5.43 -5.01
C ARG A 52 -1.15 4.76 -6.40
N ARG A 53 -2.23 4.89 -7.17
CA ARG A 53 -2.20 4.53 -8.61
C ARG A 53 -1.15 5.40 -9.31
N GLN A 54 0.02 4.82 -9.55
CA GLN A 54 1.16 5.49 -10.17
C GLN A 54 0.83 5.80 -11.63
N ARG A 55 0.78 7.10 -11.99
CA ARG A 55 0.70 7.54 -13.40
C ARG A 55 1.87 7.03 -14.25
N ARG A 56 2.98 6.62 -13.63
CA ARG A 56 4.19 6.08 -14.27
C ARG A 56 4.05 4.62 -14.76
N LEU A 57 2.95 3.94 -14.41
CA LEU A 57 2.60 2.56 -14.82
C LEU A 57 1.46 2.51 -15.86
N GLY A 58 1.23 3.59 -16.62
CA GLY A 58 0.29 3.54 -17.76
C GLY A 58 -1.19 3.34 -17.43
N ARG A 59 -1.67 3.77 -16.25
CA ARG A 59 -3.08 3.65 -15.78
C ARG A 59 -3.58 2.24 -15.44
N LEU A 60 -2.76 1.19 -15.47
CA LEU A 60 -3.22 -0.17 -15.16
C LEU A 60 -3.26 -0.44 -13.63
N THR A 61 -4.22 -1.27 -13.19
CA THR A 61 -4.37 -1.71 -11.80
C THR A 61 -3.42 -2.87 -11.50
N PRO A 62 -3.10 -3.18 -10.22
CA PRO A 62 -2.21 -4.29 -9.86
C PRO A 62 -2.61 -5.64 -10.47
N ILE A 63 -3.92 -5.87 -10.61
CA ILE A 63 -4.51 -7.06 -11.23
C ILE A 63 -4.15 -7.18 -12.73
N GLU A 64 -4.15 -6.06 -13.46
CA GLU A 64 -3.76 -6.03 -14.87
C GLU A 64 -2.25 -6.29 -15.04
N PHE A 65 -1.43 -5.85 -14.08
CA PHE A 65 0.00 -6.13 -14.08
C PHE A 65 0.32 -7.61 -13.84
N GLU A 66 -0.37 -8.28 -12.91
CA GLU A 66 -0.21 -9.72 -12.68
C GLU A 66 -0.60 -10.55 -13.91
N THR A 67 -1.65 -10.15 -14.63
CA THR A 67 -2.12 -10.86 -15.83
C THR A 67 -1.10 -10.80 -16.98
N ILE A 68 -0.46 -9.64 -17.19
CA ILE A 68 0.56 -9.46 -18.23
C ILE A 68 1.87 -10.19 -17.87
N TYR A 69 2.25 -10.21 -16.59
CA TYR A 69 3.49 -10.84 -16.16
C TYR A 69 3.40 -12.38 -16.10
N GLN A 70 2.21 -12.94 -15.82
CA GLN A 70 1.95 -14.38 -15.94
C GLN A 70 1.96 -14.84 -17.40
N ALA A 71 1.40 -14.05 -18.33
CA ALA A 71 1.42 -14.36 -19.76
C ALA A 71 2.83 -14.28 -20.38
N ALA A 72 3.70 -13.41 -19.86
CA ALA A 72 5.09 -13.27 -20.33
C ALA A 72 6.05 -14.38 -19.83
N ASN A 73 5.68 -15.13 -18.79
CA ASN A 73 6.46 -16.26 -18.25
C ASN A 73 5.90 -17.64 -18.67
N ALA A 74 4.88 -17.67 -19.55
CA ALA A 74 4.28 -18.88 -20.08
C ALA A 74 4.77 -19.22 -21.52
N GLY A 75 5.90 -18.64 -21.93
CA GLY A 75 6.57 -18.91 -23.22
C GLY A 75 7.84 -19.72 -23.03
#